data_AF-A0A660S4F3-F1
#
_entry.id   AF-A0A660S4F3-F1
#
_cell.length_a   1.000
_cell.length_b   1.000
_cell.length_c   1.000
_cell.angle_alpha   90.00
_cell.angle_beta   90.00
_cell.angle_gamma   90.00
#
_symmetry.space_group_name_H-M   'P 1'
#
loop_
_entity.id
_entity.type
_entity.pdbx_description
1 polymer ?
#
loop_
_entity_poly.entity_id
_entity_poly.type
_entity_poly.pdbx_seq_one_letter_code
_entity_poly.pdbx_strand_id
1 'polypeptide(L)'
;MIPLKLKCPVCSVSLMDEKKLIDNEPSLHLAIEVQGKRGDIWLSSIYGSYDYETNVDIPDNAIVRFFCPVCGKELKSESKCDVCNAPMIPINLEEGGRVRFCSRKGCTNHVIEFKNPELALKLLYDNYSYNNKNTNEINFKRIEEILKKQVKKDNAEKEIISKGTYLYTYCPHCKHTLIKDNMIELAIINKDGEKGILRLSPYLNVFSHESTIRLPEGEPVKDILCPYCGESLMTEENCPVCGSKVANILVTSSTKLVDFKFCSKAGCKWHGISEDDEKSIILEDSDEW
;
A
#
# COMPACT_ATOMS: atom_id res chain seq x y z
N MET A 1 -5.90 -15.12 12.08
CA MET A 1 -6.37 -15.06 10.68
C MET A 1 -6.45 -13.60 10.31
N ILE A 2 -5.94 -13.22 9.14
CA ILE A 2 -5.64 -11.82 8.78
C ILE A 2 -6.53 -11.42 7.59
N PRO A 3 -7.46 -10.46 7.73
CA PRO A 3 -8.21 -9.93 6.60
C PRO A 3 -7.29 -9.10 5.71
N LEU A 4 -7.36 -9.30 4.40
CA LEU A 4 -6.52 -8.61 3.42
C LEU A 4 -7.35 -7.65 2.58
N LYS A 5 -6.89 -6.41 2.48
CA LYS A 5 -7.40 -5.46 1.49
C LYS A 5 -6.61 -5.59 0.20
N LEU A 6 -7.30 -5.82 -0.91
CA LEU A 6 -6.71 -6.28 -2.15
C LEU A 6 -7.12 -5.37 -3.32
N LYS A 7 -6.16 -5.03 -4.18
CA LYS A 7 -6.34 -4.17 -5.36
C LYS A 7 -5.78 -4.79 -6.63
N CYS A 8 -6.32 -4.35 -7.76
CA CYS A 8 -5.91 -4.83 -9.07
C CYS A 8 -4.43 -4.49 -9.32
N PRO A 9 -3.60 -5.46 -9.73
CA PRO A 9 -2.19 -5.20 -10.01
C PRO A 9 -1.96 -4.36 -11.28
N VAL A 10 -3.00 -4.08 -12.06
CA VAL A 10 -2.88 -3.36 -13.33
C VAL A 10 -3.49 -1.95 -13.31
N CYS A 11 -4.62 -1.74 -12.64
CA CYS A 11 -5.25 -0.43 -12.54
C CYS A 11 -5.27 0.14 -11.11
N SER A 12 -4.74 -0.59 -10.13
CA SER A 12 -4.65 -0.17 -8.72
C SER A 12 -5.99 0.12 -8.01
N VAL A 13 -7.13 -0.07 -8.69
CA VAL A 13 -8.46 0.03 -8.08
C VAL A 13 -8.69 -1.15 -7.13
N SER A 14 -9.32 -0.87 -5.99
CA SER A 14 -9.72 -1.88 -5.01
C SER A 14 -10.60 -2.96 -5.65
N LEU A 15 -10.36 -4.21 -5.27
CA LEU A 15 -11.13 -5.37 -5.71
C LEU A 15 -12.06 -5.88 -4.60
N MET A 16 -12.18 -5.13 -3.51
CA MET A 16 -13.02 -5.49 -2.37
C MET A 16 -14.49 -5.15 -2.65
N ASP A 17 -15.40 -6.07 -2.31
CA ASP A 17 -16.84 -5.89 -2.36
C ASP A 17 -17.42 -5.78 -0.95
N GLU A 18 -17.69 -4.54 -0.52
CA GLU A 18 -18.25 -4.21 0.79
C GLU A 18 -19.70 -4.71 0.99
N LYS A 19 -20.40 -5.06 -0.09
CA LYS A 19 -21.80 -5.52 -0.03
C LYS A 19 -21.90 -7.04 0.05
N LYS A 20 -20.89 -7.75 -0.45
CA LYS A 20 -20.85 -9.20 -0.46
C LYS A 20 -19.78 -9.68 0.49
N LEU A 21 -20.22 -10.17 1.65
CA LEU A 21 -19.33 -10.64 2.70
C LEU A 21 -19.06 -12.14 2.55
N ILE A 22 -17.82 -12.54 2.78
CA ILE A 22 -17.40 -13.93 2.98
C ILE A 22 -16.59 -13.96 4.26
N ASP A 23 -16.84 -14.93 5.13
CA ASP A 23 -16.28 -14.98 6.49
C ASP A 23 -16.58 -13.73 7.34
N ASN A 24 -17.71 -13.06 7.07
CA ASN A 24 -18.11 -11.77 7.65
C ASN A 24 -17.20 -10.58 7.32
N GLU A 25 -16.30 -10.72 6.35
CA GLU A 25 -15.43 -9.65 5.86
C GLU A 25 -15.77 -9.30 4.40
N PRO A 26 -15.52 -8.07 3.93
CA PRO A 26 -15.62 -7.72 2.52
C PRO A 26 -14.85 -8.72 1.66
N SER A 27 -15.50 -9.24 0.62
CA SER A 27 -14.92 -10.30 -0.22
C SER A 27 -14.08 -9.72 -1.36
N LEU A 28 -13.16 -10.53 -1.90
CA LEU A 28 -12.42 -10.21 -3.11
C LEU A 28 -13.27 -10.56 -4.34
N HIS A 29 -13.71 -9.55 -5.09
CA HIS A 29 -14.49 -9.73 -6.33
C HIS A 29 -13.60 -9.76 -7.57
N LEU A 30 -13.76 -10.82 -8.37
CA LEU A 30 -13.06 -11.02 -9.63
C LEU A 30 -14.03 -11.51 -10.72
N ALA A 31 -13.78 -11.11 -11.96
CA ALA A 31 -14.40 -11.76 -13.11
C ALA A 31 -13.58 -13.00 -13.48
N ILE A 32 -14.25 -14.07 -13.90
CA ILE A 32 -13.60 -15.34 -14.25
C ILE A 32 -14.07 -15.89 -15.59
N GLU A 33 -13.20 -16.68 -16.21
CA GLU A 33 -13.51 -17.50 -17.39
C GLU A 33 -13.02 -18.94 -17.17
N VAL A 34 -13.93 -19.90 -17.34
CA VAL A 34 -13.65 -21.33 -17.21
C VAL A 34 -14.42 -22.09 -18.29
N GLN A 35 -13.72 -22.90 -19.08
CA GLN A 35 -14.31 -23.69 -20.18
C GLN A 35 -15.21 -22.86 -21.13
N GLY A 36 -14.81 -21.62 -21.42
CA GLY A 36 -15.56 -20.70 -22.29
C GLY A 36 -16.80 -20.07 -21.65
N LYS A 37 -17.13 -20.40 -20.39
CA LYS A 37 -18.16 -19.70 -19.61
C LYS A 37 -17.52 -18.56 -18.83
N ARG A 38 -18.20 -17.41 -18.79
CA ARG A 38 -17.80 -16.24 -18.01
C ARG A 38 -18.74 -16.05 -16.83
N GLY A 39 -18.20 -15.54 -15.74
CA GLY A 39 -18.94 -15.23 -14.54
C GLY A 39 -18.12 -14.41 -13.56
N ASP A 40 -18.62 -14.34 -12.35
CA ASP A 40 -18.04 -13.64 -11.21
C ASP A 40 -17.74 -14.63 -10.09
N ILE A 41 -16.69 -14.33 -9.35
CA ILE A 41 -16.32 -15.02 -8.12
C ILE A 41 -16.04 -14.00 -7.03
N TRP A 42 -16.48 -14.33 -5.83
CA TRP A 42 -16.18 -13.62 -4.60
C TRP A 42 -15.39 -14.59 -3.74
N LEU A 43 -14.13 -14.27 -3.46
CA LEU A 43 -13.24 -15.07 -2.63
C LEU A 43 -13.18 -14.46 -1.22
N SER A 44 -12.97 -15.27 -0.19
CA SER A 44 -12.63 -14.75 1.13
C SER A 44 -11.39 -13.87 1.05
N SER A 45 -11.42 -12.75 1.77
CA SER A 45 -10.27 -11.87 1.95
C SER A 45 -9.39 -12.29 3.13
N ILE A 46 -9.82 -13.28 3.92
CA ILE A 46 -9.06 -13.78 5.05
C ILE A 46 -7.94 -14.69 4.55
N TYR A 47 -6.69 -14.32 4.85
CA TYR A 47 -5.55 -15.15 4.51
C TYR A 47 -5.63 -16.52 5.20
N GLY A 48 -5.60 -17.59 4.40
CA GLY A 48 -5.78 -18.96 4.83
C GLY A 48 -7.23 -19.49 4.74
N SER A 49 -8.20 -18.65 4.42
CA SER A 49 -9.55 -19.09 4.05
C SER A 49 -9.61 -19.43 2.56
N TYR A 50 -10.42 -20.44 2.23
CA TYR A 50 -10.64 -20.90 0.86
C TYR A 50 -12.12 -20.80 0.48
N ASP A 51 -12.91 -20.13 1.31
CA ASP A 51 -14.34 -19.98 1.08
C ASP A 51 -14.57 -18.99 -0.05
N TYR A 52 -15.55 -19.30 -0.89
CA TYR A 52 -15.90 -18.48 -2.04
C TYR A 52 -17.36 -18.69 -2.45
N GLU A 53 -17.88 -17.70 -3.16
CA GLU A 53 -19.13 -17.80 -3.91
C GLU A 53 -18.89 -17.49 -5.38
N THR A 54 -19.64 -18.12 -6.28
CA THR A 54 -19.56 -17.86 -7.72
C THR A 54 -20.90 -18.07 -8.41
N ASN A 55 -21.13 -17.36 -9.51
CA ASN A 55 -22.32 -17.53 -10.36
C ASN A 55 -22.10 -18.49 -11.54
N VAL A 56 -20.93 -19.10 -11.66
CA VAL A 56 -20.60 -20.07 -12.71
C VAL A 56 -20.10 -21.37 -12.08
N ASP A 57 -20.51 -22.50 -12.66
CA ASP A 57 -20.00 -23.79 -12.23
C ASP A 57 -18.53 -23.95 -12.63
N ILE A 58 -17.69 -24.29 -11.64
CA ILE A 58 -16.26 -24.49 -11.82
C ILE A 58 -15.99 -25.99 -11.60
N PRO A 59 -15.65 -26.76 -12.64
CA PRO A 59 -15.35 -28.18 -12.48
C PRO A 59 -14.11 -28.41 -11.62
N ASP A 60 -14.07 -29.54 -10.91
CA ASP A 60 -12.92 -29.90 -10.10
C ASP A 60 -11.65 -30.00 -10.94
N ASN A 61 -10.53 -29.51 -10.38
CA ASN A 61 -9.24 -29.41 -11.03
C ASN A 61 -9.17 -28.49 -12.27
N ALA A 62 -10.24 -27.77 -12.61
CA ALA A 62 -10.21 -26.80 -13.70
C ALA A 62 -9.23 -25.67 -13.39
N ILE A 63 -8.52 -25.20 -14.43
CA ILE A 63 -7.70 -23.99 -14.39
C ILE A 63 -8.62 -22.83 -14.77
N VAL A 64 -8.79 -21.90 -13.84
CA VAL A 64 -9.65 -20.73 -14.00
C VAL A 64 -8.80 -19.54 -14.45
N ARG A 65 -9.32 -18.74 -15.37
CA ARG A 65 -8.72 -17.46 -15.76
C ARG A 65 -9.41 -16.35 -14.97
N PHE A 66 -8.63 -15.43 -14.43
CA PHE A 66 -9.12 -14.34 -13.58
C PHE A 66 -8.88 -12.99 -14.25
N PHE A 67 -9.81 -12.07 -14.06
CA PHE A 67 -9.81 -10.76 -14.68
C PHE A 67 -10.23 -9.72 -13.66
N CYS A 68 -9.68 -8.52 -13.79
CA CYS A 68 -10.17 -7.38 -13.01
C CYS A 68 -11.58 -7.01 -13.48
N PRO A 69 -12.60 -6.94 -12.60
CA PRO A 69 -13.95 -6.56 -12.97
C PRO A 69 -14.06 -5.07 -13.37
N VAL A 70 -13.08 -4.24 -13.00
CA VAL A 70 -13.05 -2.81 -13.29
C VAL A 70 -12.40 -2.51 -14.64
N CYS A 71 -11.18 -3.00 -14.89
CA CYS A 71 -10.44 -2.70 -16.11
C CYS A 71 -10.48 -3.82 -17.18
N GLY A 72 -11.05 -4.97 -16.86
CA GLY A 72 -11.21 -6.12 -17.77
C GLY A 72 -9.92 -6.86 -18.12
N LYS A 73 -8.75 -6.40 -17.64
CA LYS A 73 -7.47 -7.06 -17.95
C LYS A 73 -7.34 -8.39 -17.21
N GLU A 74 -6.77 -9.38 -17.90
CA GLU A 74 -6.45 -10.69 -17.33
C GLU A 74 -5.34 -10.58 -16.28
N LEU A 75 -5.59 -11.13 -15.10
CA LEU A 75 -4.68 -11.16 -13.97
C LEU A 75 -3.84 -12.43 -14.06
N LYS A 76 -2.74 -12.38 -14.83
CA LYS A 76 -1.85 -13.53 -15.04
C LYS A 76 -0.42 -13.21 -14.64
N SER A 77 0.31 -14.25 -14.28
CA SER A 77 1.75 -14.20 -14.05
C SER A 77 2.45 -15.39 -14.72
N GLU A 78 3.76 -15.29 -14.93
CA GLU A 78 4.56 -16.41 -15.41
C GLU A 78 4.84 -17.47 -14.33
N SER A 79 4.54 -17.15 -13.06
CA SER A 79 4.78 -18.07 -11.95
C SER A 79 3.79 -19.22 -11.92
N LYS A 80 4.32 -20.41 -11.61
CA LYS A 80 3.55 -21.64 -11.48
C LYS A 80 3.50 -22.07 -10.02
N CYS A 81 2.38 -22.69 -9.66
CA CYS A 81 2.17 -23.32 -8.38
C CYS A 81 3.18 -24.47 -8.21
N ASP A 82 3.95 -24.47 -7.14
CA ASP A 82 4.89 -25.53 -6.79
C ASP A 82 4.21 -26.86 -6.41
N VAL A 83 2.93 -26.81 -6.03
CA VAL A 83 2.14 -28.00 -5.69
C VAL A 83 1.52 -28.68 -6.92
N CYS A 84 0.89 -27.91 -7.82
CA CYS A 84 0.10 -28.49 -8.93
C CYS A 84 0.45 -27.96 -10.33
N ASN A 85 1.49 -27.11 -10.42
CA ASN A 85 2.02 -26.54 -11.66
C ASN A 85 1.05 -25.65 -12.46
N ALA A 86 -0.11 -25.31 -11.89
CA ALA A 86 -1.04 -24.36 -12.49
C ALA A 86 -0.53 -22.91 -12.38
N PRO A 87 -0.98 -21.99 -13.25
CA PRO A 87 -0.64 -20.58 -13.13
C PRO A 87 -1.06 -19.99 -11.77
N MET A 88 -0.21 -19.12 -11.22
CA MET A 88 -0.54 -18.35 -10.03
C MET A 88 -1.09 -16.97 -10.41
N ILE A 89 -2.13 -16.53 -9.72
CA ILE A 89 -2.86 -15.30 -9.98
C ILE A 89 -2.36 -14.21 -9.02
N PRO A 90 -1.72 -13.14 -9.53
CA PRO A 90 -1.22 -12.06 -8.69
C PRO A 90 -2.32 -11.06 -8.35
N ILE A 91 -2.42 -10.67 -7.08
CA ILE A 91 -3.25 -9.57 -6.59
C ILE A 91 -2.41 -8.71 -5.64
N ASN A 92 -2.42 -7.39 -5.82
CA ASN A 92 -1.65 -6.51 -4.95
C ASN A 92 -2.39 -6.30 -3.63
N LEU A 93 -1.67 -6.26 -2.53
CA LEU A 93 -2.19 -5.79 -1.26
C LEU A 93 -2.34 -4.27 -1.33
N GLU A 94 -3.40 -3.74 -0.73
CA GLU A 94 -3.61 -2.29 -0.68
C GLU A 94 -2.48 -1.59 0.07
N GLU A 95 -2.10 -2.16 1.22
CA GLU A 95 -1.00 -1.75 2.10
C GLU A 95 0.39 -2.14 1.56
N GLY A 96 0.46 -2.69 0.34
CA GLY A 96 1.67 -3.07 -0.35
C GLY A 96 2.12 -4.52 -0.09
N GLY A 97 2.89 -5.06 -1.04
CA GLY A 97 3.08 -6.49 -1.20
C GLY A 97 2.07 -7.10 -2.17
N ARG A 98 2.16 -8.42 -2.35
CA ARG A 98 1.34 -9.16 -3.31
C ARG A 98 0.93 -10.51 -2.76
N VAL A 99 -0.33 -10.86 -2.92
CA VAL A 99 -0.78 -12.24 -2.78
C VAL A 99 -0.72 -12.90 -4.15
N ARG A 100 -0.29 -14.16 -4.17
CA ARG A 100 -0.50 -15.04 -5.31
C ARG A 100 -1.28 -16.26 -4.85
N PHE A 101 -2.36 -16.59 -5.54
CA PHE A 101 -3.12 -17.82 -5.28
C PHE A 101 -3.17 -18.69 -6.53
N CYS A 102 -3.26 -20.00 -6.32
CA CYS A 102 -3.30 -20.96 -7.42
C CYS A 102 -4.62 -20.86 -8.20
N SER A 103 -4.55 -20.86 -9.53
CA SER A 103 -5.74 -20.75 -10.37
C SER A 103 -6.54 -22.05 -10.54
N ARG A 104 -6.04 -23.15 -9.99
CA ARG A 104 -6.68 -24.48 -10.08
C ARG A 104 -7.68 -24.69 -8.95
N LYS A 105 -8.93 -25.00 -9.29
CA LYS A 105 -9.93 -25.43 -8.29
C LYS A 105 -9.44 -26.67 -7.54
N GLY A 106 -9.49 -26.61 -6.21
CA GLY A 106 -9.06 -27.69 -5.32
C GLY A 106 -7.59 -27.60 -4.88
N CYS A 107 -6.82 -26.64 -5.38
CA CYS A 107 -5.48 -26.35 -4.86
C CYS A 107 -5.53 -25.17 -3.88
N THR A 108 -5.09 -25.41 -2.65
CA THR A 108 -5.07 -24.43 -1.57
C THR A 108 -3.77 -23.61 -1.50
N ASN A 109 -2.86 -23.82 -2.46
CA ASN A 109 -1.59 -23.12 -2.42
C ASN A 109 -1.77 -21.64 -2.72
N HIS A 110 -1.28 -20.82 -1.80
CA HIS A 110 -1.25 -19.37 -1.92
C HIS A 110 -0.08 -18.84 -1.09
N VAL A 111 0.50 -17.73 -1.54
CA VAL A 111 1.67 -17.11 -0.93
C VAL A 111 1.47 -15.61 -0.83
N ILE A 112 1.96 -15.02 0.27
CA ILE A 112 2.18 -13.58 0.34
C ILE A 112 3.64 -13.31 0.05
N GLU A 113 3.89 -12.44 -0.92
CA GLU A 113 5.21 -11.97 -1.29
C GLU A 113 5.34 -10.51 -0.91
N PHE A 114 6.45 -10.19 -0.27
CA PHE A 114 6.91 -8.83 -0.07
C PHE A 114 8.32 -8.74 -0.62
N LYS A 115 8.61 -7.76 -1.49
CA LYS A 115 10.01 -7.46 -1.79
C LYS A 115 10.66 -6.79 -0.59
N ASN A 116 9.87 -6.02 0.16
CA ASN A 116 10.28 -5.37 1.38
C ASN A 116 9.75 -6.16 2.62
N PRO A 117 10.60 -6.91 3.31
CA PRO A 117 10.28 -7.64 4.54
C PRO A 117 9.94 -6.76 5.75
N GLU A 118 10.33 -5.48 5.80
CA GLU A 118 9.78 -4.53 6.78
C GLU A 118 8.26 -4.37 6.59
N LEU A 119 7.79 -4.40 5.35
CA LEU A 119 6.37 -4.42 5.00
C LEU A 119 5.68 -5.72 5.45
N ALA A 120 6.34 -6.86 5.27
CA ALA A 120 5.85 -8.16 5.72
C ALA A 120 5.65 -8.19 7.25
N LEU A 121 6.69 -7.78 7.98
CA LEU A 121 6.67 -7.70 9.44
C LEU A 121 5.58 -6.77 9.94
N LYS A 122 5.37 -5.67 9.25
CA LYS A 122 4.36 -4.70 9.62
C LYS A 122 2.93 -5.17 9.35
N LEU A 123 2.65 -5.81 8.22
CA LEU A 123 1.33 -6.43 8.03
C LEU A 123 1.04 -7.45 9.12
N LEU A 124 2.06 -8.16 9.60
CA LEU A 124 1.92 -9.00 10.78
C LEU A 124 1.65 -8.12 12.02
N TYR A 125 2.47 -7.12 12.33
CA TYR A 125 2.28 -6.28 13.52
C TYR A 125 0.98 -5.52 13.58
N ASP A 126 0.51 -4.90 12.49
CA ASP A 126 -0.74 -4.13 12.46
C ASP A 126 -1.94 -5.06 12.75
N ASN A 127 -1.89 -6.30 12.26
CA ASN A 127 -2.93 -7.31 12.52
C ASN A 127 -2.83 -7.97 13.91
N TYR A 128 -1.62 -8.09 14.48
CA TYR A 128 -1.43 -8.64 15.84
C TYR A 128 -1.58 -7.59 16.95
N SER A 129 -1.27 -6.32 16.69
CA SER A 129 -1.36 -5.21 17.67
C SER A 129 -2.81 -4.83 18.01
N TYR A 130 -3.78 -5.30 17.22
CA TYR A 130 -5.19 -5.21 17.57
C TYR A 130 -5.56 -6.11 18.78
N ASN A 131 -4.71 -7.06 19.19
CA ASN A 131 -5.08 -8.07 20.19
C ASN A 131 -4.21 -8.19 21.47
N ASN A 132 -3.03 -7.56 21.63
CA ASN A 132 -2.43 -7.39 22.97
C ASN A 132 -1.14 -6.54 23.03
N LYS A 133 -0.87 -6.04 24.25
CA LYS A 133 0.26 -5.17 24.67
C LYS A 133 1.65 -5.83 24.55
N ASN A 134 2.66 -4.97 24.34
CA ASN A 134 4.13 -5.13 24.43
C ASN A 134 4.89 -5.60 23.17
N THR A 135 5.61 -4.66 22.53
CA THR A 135 6.48 -4.88 21.36
C THR A 135 7.89 -4.30 21.52
N ASN A 136 8.48 -4.34 22.72
CA ASN A 136 9.81 -3.75 22.97
C ASN A 136 11.02 -4.61 22.53
N GLU A 137 10.86 -5.69 21.75
CA GLU A 137 11.97 -6.63 21.49
C GLU A 137 12.18 -7.03 20.03
N ILE A 138 11.92 -6.15 19.05
CA ILE A 138 12.31 -6.43 17.65
C ILE A 138 13.41 -5.49 17.19
N ASN A 139 14.59 -6.08 16.92
CA ASN A 139 15.76 -5.37 16.42
C ASN A 139 15.69 -5.24 14.88
N PHE A 140 15.03 -4.17 14.43
CA PHE A 140 14.86 -3.85 13.01
C PHE A 140 16.18 -3.76 12.22
N LYS A 141 17.29 -3.32 12.85
CA LYS A 141 18.59 -3.23 12.19
C LYS A 141 19.13 -4.58 11.73
N ARG A 142 18.97 -5.62 12.55
CA ARG A 142 19.43 -6.98 12.21
C ARG A 142 18.63 -7.58 11.05
N ILE A 143 17.36 -7.21 10.95
CA ILE A 143 16.49 -7.63 9.86
C ILE A 143 16.96 -6.95 8.58
N GLU A 144 17.07 -5.61 8.55
CA GLU A 144 17.57 -4.86 7.38
C GLU A 144 18.90 -5.42 6.80
N GLU A 145 19.83 -5.83 7.66
CA GLU A 145 21.13 -6.42 7.25
C GLU A 145 21.00 -7.78 6.54
N ILE A 146 20.04 -8.62 6.93
CA ILE A 146 19.79 -9.92 6.30
C ILE A 146 19.24 -9.74 4.88
N LEU A 147 18.48 -8.68 4.68
CA LEU A 147 17.67 -8.47 3.50
C LEU A 147 18.45 -7.77 2.39
N LYS A 148 19.35 -6.84 2.78
CA LYS A 148 20.35 -6.27 1.88
C LYS A 148 21.23 -7.34 1.19
N LYS A 149 21.34 -8.54 1.78
CA LYS A 149 22.10 -9.66 1.19
C LYS A 149 21.32 -10.46 0.14
N GLN A 150 19.99 -10.35 0.08
CA GLN A 150 19.14 -11.11 -0.86
C GLN A 150 18.83 -10.36 -2.16
N VAL A 151 19.04 -9.05 -2.22
CA VAL A 151 18.82 -8.25 -3.44
C VAL A 151 20.00 -8.37 -4.40
N LYS A 152 20.10 -9.50 -5.09
CA LYS A 152 20.86 -9.58 -6.34
C LYS A 152 20.03 -10.28 -7.41
N LYS A 153 19.78 -9.50 -8.47
CA LYS A 153 19.03 -9.78 -9.71
C LYS A 153 17.52 -9.64 -9.57
N ASP A 154 17.01 -8.54 -10.11
CA ASP A 154 16.09 -8.58 -11.25
C ASP A 154 16.17 -7.25 -12.00
N ASN A 155 16.19 -7.31 -13.33
CA ASN A 155 15.92 -6.15 -14.18
C ASN A 155 14.44 -5.79 -13.98
N ALA A 156 14.13 -5.01 -12.96
CA ALA A 156 12.77 -4.60 -12.66
C ALA A 156 12.42 -3.37 -13.50
N GLU A 157 11.39 -3.50 -14.36
CA GLU A 157 10.67 -2.35 -14.89
C GLU A 157 10.29 -1.41 -13.72
N LYS A 158 10.41 -0.09 -13.94
CA LYS A 158 10.03 0.89 -12.93
C LYS A 158 8.53 0.76 -12.63
N GLU A 159 8.18 0.67 -11.36
CA GLU A 159 6.81 0.66 -10.91
C GLU A 159 6.22 2.08 -10.97
N ILE A 160 5.00 2.22 -11.48
CA ILE A 160 4.30 3.51 -11.56
C ILE A 160 3.25 3.57 -10.45
N ILE A 161 3.30 4.61 -9.63
CA ILE A 161 2.22 4.96 -8.70
C ILE A 161 1.32 5.97 -9.42
N SER A 162 0.16 5.48 -9.87
CA SER A 162 -0.78 6.29 -10.62
C SER A 162 -1.46 7.37 -9.78
N LYS A 163 -1.89 8.43 -10.44
CA LYS A 163 -2.71 9.49 -9.83
C LYS A 163 -3.96 8.91 -9.17
N GLY A 164 -4.32 9.45 -8.01
CA GLY A 164 -5.47 8.96 -7.24
C GLY A 164 -5.23 7.61 -6.58
N THR A 165 -4.01 7.08 -6.58
CA THR A 165 -3.66 5.91 -5.76
C THR A 165 -3.73 6.29 -4.28
N TYR A 166 -4.38 5.46 -3.48
CA TYR A 166 -4.35 5.59 -2.02
C TYR A 166 -2.96 5.24 -1.49
N LEU A 167 -2.34 6.17 -0.78
CA LEU A 167 -1.01 6.06 -0.19
C LEU A 167 -1.14 5.70 1.29
N TYR A 168 -0.94 4.43 1.59
CA TYR A 168 -0.77 4.03 2.98
C TYR A 168 0.53 4.65 3.50
N THR A 169 0.40 5.43 4.57
CA THR A 169 1.43 6.37 5.01
C THR A 169 1.87 6.07 6.43
N TYR A 170 3.17 6.17 6.70
CA TYR A 170 3.78 5.74 7.95
C TYR A 170 4.89 6.68 8.40
N CYS A 171 5.12 6.72 9.72
CA CYS A 171 6.21 7.49 10.27
C CYS A 171 7.56 6.85 9.91
N PRO A 172 8.55 7.60 9.41
CA PRO A 172 9.90 7.07 9.14
C PRO A 172 10.63 6.62 10.41
N HIS A 173 10.29 7.18 11.58
CA HIS A 173 10.97 6.91 12.85
C HIS A 173 10.39 5.71 13.60
N CYS A 174 9.08 5.71 13.88
CA CYS A 174 8.43 4.67 14.67
C CYS A 174 7.64 3.65 13.85
N LYS A 175 7.52 3.86 12.53
CA LYS A 175 6.76 3.01 11.58
C LYS A 175 5.25 2.91 11.84
N HIS A 176 4.72 3.62 12.83
CA HIS A 176 3.29 3.68 13.09
C HIS A 176 2.54 4.27 11.88
N THR A 177 1.34 3.74 11.59
CA THR A 177 0.47 4.29 10.55
C THR A 177 0.11 5.73 10.86
N LEU A 178 0.29 6.61 9.88
CA LEU A 178 -0.17 7.99 9.95
C LEU A 178 -1.59 8.13 9.39
N ILE A 179 -2.21 7.03 8.96
CA ILE A 179 -3.61 7.02 8.50
C ILE A 179 -4.55 6.88 9.71
N LYS A 180 -5.49 7.80 9.81
CA LYS A 180 -6.59 7.76 10.78
C LYS A 180 -7.84 8.39 10.16
N ASP A 181 -9.00 7.75 10.35
CA ASP A 181 -10.27 8.17 9.75
C ASP A 181 -10.16 8.40 8.22
N ASN A 182 -9.40 7.54 7.52
CA ASN A 182 -9.09 7.64 6.09
C ASN A 182 -8.32 8.90 5.65
N MET A 183 -7.66 9.60 6.56
CA MET A 183 -6.82 10.78 6.29
C MET A 183 -5.41 10.57 6.85
N ILE A 184 -4.40 11.20 6.27
CA ILE A 184 -3.06 11.28 6.86
C ILE A 184 -3.12 12.30 8.00
N GLU A 185 -2.94 11.87 9.25
CA GLU A 185 -2.95 12.72 10.45
C GLU A 185 -1.52 13.01 10.91
N LEU A 186 -1.18 14.30 11.00
CA LEU A 186 0.13 14.81 11.39
C LEU A 186 -0.02 15.82 12.52
N ALA A 187 0.92 15.84 13.46
CA ALA A 187 1.03 16.93 14.42
C ALA A 187 1.85 18.07 13.78
N ILE A 188 1.47 19.32 14.00
CA ILE A 188 2.14 20.49 13.40
C ILE A 188 2.38 21.59 14.43
N ILE A 189 3.42 22.37 14.21
CA ILE A 189 3.72 23.60 14.94
C ILE A 189 3.77 24.76 13.93
N ASN A 190 2.96 25.80 14.11
CA ASN A 190 3.03 26.99 13.25
C ASN A 190 4.17 27.94 13.65
N LYS A 191 4.37 29.01 12.88
CA LYS A 191 5.43 30.00 13.13
C LYS A 191 5.33 30.67 14.51
N ASP A 192 4.10 30.83 15.01
CA ASP A 192 3.79 31.45 16.30
C ASP A 192 3.97 30.47 17.48
N GLY A 193 4.30 29.21 17.18
CA GLY A 193 4.52 28.16 18.17
C GLY A 193 3.25 27.43 18.62
N GLU A 194 2.10 27.74 18.02
CA GLU A 194 0.84 27.03 18.28
C GLU A 194 0.92 25.61 17.72
N LYS A 195 0.41 24.65 18.51
CA LYS A 195 0.37 23.22 18.15
C LYS A 195 -1.01 22.85 17.65
N GLY A 196 -1.06 22.03 16.60
CA GLY A 196 -2.31 21.54 16.03
C GLY A 196 -2.15 20.20 15.32
N ILE A 197 -3.25 19.76 14.72
CA ILE A 197 -3.32 18.58 13.88
C ILE A 197 -3.61 19.03 12.45
N LEU A 198 -2.85 18.48 11.50
CA LEU A 198 -3.05 18.59 10.07
C LEU A 198 -3.52 17.24 9.54
N ARG A 199 -4.65 17.25 8.82
CA ARG A 199 -5.19 16.08 8.12
C ARG A 199 -5.06 16.31 6.62
N LEU A 200 -4.37 15.42 5.91
CA LEU A 200 -4.18 15.47 4.46
C LEU A 200 -4.92 14.31 3.79
N SER A 201 -5.32 14.51 2.54
CA SER A 201 -5.77 13.40 1.70
C SER A 201 -4.66 12.36 1.53
N PRO A 202 -4.96 11.06 1.64
CA PRO A 202 -4.00 10.00 1.36
C PRO A 202 -3.88 9.68 -0.14
N TYR A 203 -4.62 10.35 -1.02
CA TYR A 203 -4.60 10.02 -2.45
C TYR A 203 -3.57 10.85 -3.21
N LEU A 204 -2.73 10.20 -4.03
CA LEU A 204 -1.72 10.88 -4.84
C LEU A 204 -2.36 11.94 -5.73
N ASN A 205 -1.79 13.16 -5.74
CA ASN A 205 -2.29 14.35 -6.46
C ASN A 205 -3.68 14.85 -6.01
N VAL A 206 -4.11 14.50 -4.79
CA VAL A 206 -5.30 15.08 -4.14
C VAL A 206 -4.85 15.94 -2.96
N PHE A 207 -5.04 17.26 -3.06
CA PHE A 207 -4.47 18.23 -2.11
C PHE A 207 -5.47 18.75 -1.07
N SER A 208 -6.58 18.04 -0.85
CA SER A 208 -7.55 18.41 0.19
C SER A 208 -6.96 18.20 1.58
N HIS A 209 -7.22 19.14 2.48
CA HIS A 209 -6.68 19.11 3.84
C HIS A 209 -7.59 19.82 4.84
N GLU A 210 -7.42 19.49 6.11
CA GLU A 210 -8.07 20.12 7.26
C GLU A 210 -7.02 20.39 8.35
N SER A 211 -7.19 21.46 9.12
CA SER A 211 -6.27 21.80 10.21
C SER A 211 -7.02 22.32 11.43
N THR A 212 -6.57 21.94 12.62
CA THR A 212 -7.13 22.44 13.89
C THR A 212 -6.59 23.81 14.28
N ILE A 213 -5.55 24.29 13.59
CA ILE A 213 -4.97 25.63 13.76
C ILE A 213 -4.93 26.35 12.43
N ARG A 214 -4.84 27.68 12.47
CA ARG A 214 -4.76 28.50 11.25
C ARG A 214 -3.39 28.32 10.58
N LEU A 215 -3.42 28.02 9.29
CA LEU A 215 -2.24 27.95 8.42
C LEU A 215 -2.37 29.04 7.34
N PRO A 216 -1.72 30.20 7.50
CA PRO A 216 -1.78 31.25 6.50
C PRO A 216 -1.22 30.78 5.15
N GLU A 217 -1.93 31.11 4.07
CA GLU A 217 -1.49 30.75 2.72
C GLU A 217 -0.12 31.34 2.41
N GLY A 218 0.76 30.53 1.83
CA GLY A 218 2.11 30.95 1.49
C GLY A 218 3.09 30.97 2.67
N GLU A 219 2.70 30.50 3.85
CA GLU A 219 3.61 30.39 4.99
C GLU A 219 3.98 28.92 5.29
N PRO A 220 5.27 28.63 5.55
CA PRO A 220 5.68 27.32 6.04
C PRO A 220 5.29 27.12 7.49
N VAL A 221 4.88 25.89 7.83
CA VAL A 221 4.85 25.46 9.22
C VAL A 221 6.27 25.41 9.78
N LYS A 222 6.40 25.65 11.09
CA LYS A 222 7.68 25.58 11.80
C LYS A 222 8.17 24.14 11.90
N ASP A 223 7.26 23.21 12.16
CA ASP A 223 7.58 21.79 12.27
C ASP A 223 6.37 20.91 11.92
N ILE A 224 6.66 19.70 11.44
CA ILE A 224 5.71 18.62 11.21
C ILE A 224 6.22 17.43 12.00
N LEU A 225 5.40 16.88 12.88
CA LEU A 225 5.76 15.85 13.84
C LEU A 225 4.89 14.59 13.65
N CYS A 226 5.46 13.44 13.99
CA CYS A 226 4.66 12.24 14.17
C CYS A 226 3.76 12.37 15.41
N PRO A 227 2.43 12.16 15.30
CA PRO A 227 1.53 12.25 16.45
C PRO A 227 1.73 11.12 17.48
N TYR A 228 2.45 10.05 17.13
CA TYR A 228 2.65 8.88 17.98
C TYR A 228 3.97 8.91 18.75
N CYS A 229 5.10 9.19 18.07
CA CYS A 229 6.41 9.26 18.73
C CYS A 229 6.90 10.68 19.02
N GLY A 230 6.26 11.71 18.45
CA GLY A 230 6.64 13.11 18.65
C GLY A 230 7.89 13.55 17.89
N GLU A 231 8.57 12.65 17.17
CA GLU A 231 9.74 12.98 16.35
C GLU A 231 9.38 13.87 15.16
N SER A 232 10.30 14.77 14.80
CA SER A 232 10.13 15.64 13.64
C SER A 232 10.26 14.84 12.34
N LEU A 233 9.32 15.11 11.44
CA LEU A 233 9.27 14.59 10.09
C LEU A 233 9.95 15.53 9.09
N MET A 234 10.37 16.72 9.54
CA MET A 234 11.07 17.68 8.71
C MET A 234 12.47 17.15 8.36
N THR A 235 12.90 17.43 7.14
CA THR A 235 14.23 17.07 6.63
C THR A 235 15.10 18.32 6.46
N GLU A 236 16.38 18.12 6.16
CA GLU A 236 17.26 19.23 5.83
C GLU A 236 17.07 19.78 4.41
N GLU A 237 16.35 19.05 3.56
CA GLU A 237 16.12 19.41 2.17
C GLU A 237 15.09 20.55 2.04
N ASN A 238 15.23 21.31 0.95
CA ASN A 238 14.32 22.39 0.61
C ASN A 238 13.51 22.02 -0.63
N CYS A 239 12.26 22.48 -0.65
CA CYS A 239 11.34 22.34 -1.76
C CYS A 239 11.93 23.06 -2.98
N PRO A 240 12.07 22.38 -4.14
CA PRO A 240 12.64 22.98 -5.35
C PRO A 240 11.74 24.07 -5.94
N VAL A 241 10.45 24.07 -5.62
CA VAL A 241 9.48 25.05 -6.15
C VAL A 241 9.44 26.36 -5.36
N CYS A 242 9.45 26.28 -4.02
CA CYS A 242 9.23 27.47 -3.18
C CYS A 242 10.32 27.72 -2.13
N GLY A 243 11.32 26.85 -2.03
CA GLY A 243 12.46 26.98 -1.11
C GLY A 243 12.17 26.66 0.36
N SER A 244 10.92 26.40 0.76
CA SER A 244 10.58 25.98 2.12
C SER A 244 11.09 24.57 2.43
N LYS A 245 11.30 24.27 3.71
CA LYS A 245 11.67 22.92 4.16
C LYS A 245 10.63 21.86 3.75
N VAL A 246 11.07 20.61 3.62
CA VAL A 246 10.22 19.47 3.24
C VAL A 246 10.13 18.47 4.38
N ALA A 247 8.98 17.83 4.51
CA ALA A 247 8.78 16.71 5.43
C ALA A 247 8.89 15.37 4.68
N ASN A 248 9.37 14.33 5.37
CA ASN A 248 9.45 12.96 4.88
C ASN A 248 8.49 12.05 5.65
N ILE A 249 7.77 11.23 4.89
CA ILE A 249 6.90 10.16 5.35
C ILE A 249 7.16 8.91 4.50
N LEU A 250 6.89 7.74 5.05
CA LEU A 250 6.98 6.50 4.28
C LEU A 250 5.63 6.21 3.63
N VAL A 251 5.61 6.02 2.32
CA VAL A 251 4.42 5.55 1.60
C VAL A 251 4.65 4.16 1.03
N THR A 252 3.59 3.36 0.92
CA THR A 252 3.67 2.04 0.31
C THR A 252 3.53 2.11 -1.20
N SER A 253 4.49 1.54 -1.91
CA SER A 253 4.28 1.03 -3.27
C SER A 253 3.79 -0.43 -3.21
N SER A 254 3.52 -1.04 -4.36
CA SER A 254 3.19 -2.47 -4.43
C SER A 254 4.36 -3.36 -4.01
N THR A 255 5.59 -2.86 -4.03
CA THR A 255 6.78 -3.68 -3.80
C THR A 255 7.63 -3.26 -2.60
N LYS A 256 7.62 -1.99 -2.22
CA LYS A 256 8.45 -1.46 -1.12
C LYS A 256 7.83 -0.26 -0.42
N LEU A 257 8.39 0.12 0.72
CA LEU A 257 8.21 1.45 1.30
C LEU A 257 9.09 2.44 0.53
N VAL A 258 8.55 3.63 0.31
CA VAL A 258 9.15 4.71 -0.44
C VAL A 258 9.24 5.94 0.46
N ASP A 259 10.40 6.58 0.50
CA ASP A 259 10.60 7.85 1.17
C ASP A 259 9.91 8.95 0.36
N PHE A 260 8.72 9.35 0.80
CA PHE A 260 7.87 10.34 0.15
C PHE A 260 7.99 11.68 0.84
N LYS A 261 8.32 12.70 0.05
CA LYS A 261 8.61 14.05 0.52
C LYS A 261 7.52 15.00 0.06
N PHE A 262 7.14 15.95 0.91
CA PHE A 262 6.20 17.01 0.56
C PHE A 262 6.57 18.33 1.22
N CYS A 263 6.17 19.44 0.60
CA CYS A 263 6.51 20.78 1.07
C CYS A 263 5.77 21.16 2.36
N SER A 264 6.46 21.83 3.30
CA SER A 264 5.85 22.34 4.54
C SER A 264 5.07 23.65 4.37
N LYS A 265 5.10 24.25 3.18
CA LYS A 265 4.45 25.54 2.87
C LYS A 265 2.99 25.38 2.51
N ALA A 266 2.11 26.03 3.25
CA ALA A 266 0.69 26.07 2.91
C ALA A 266 0.50 26.65 1.49
N GLY A 267 -0.24 25.91 0.64
CA GLY A 267 -0.48 26.26 -0.76
C GLY A 267 0.56 25.72 -1.76
N CYS A 268 1.70 25.20 -1.31
CA CYS A 268 2.63 24.50 -2.21
C CYS A 268 2.19 23.05 -2.42
N LYS A 269 2.08 22.63 -3.68
CA LYS A 269 1.63 21.28 -4.08
C LYS A 269 2.78 20.32 -4.39
N TRP A 270 4.02 20.79 -4.23
CA TRP A 270 5.19 19.98 -4.54
C TRP A 270 5.29 18.79 -3.58
N HIS A 271 5.54 17.63 -4.19
CA HIS A 271 5.89 16.39 -3.54
C HIS A 271 6.83 15.60 -4.47
N GLY A 272 7.56 14.65 -3.90
CA GLY A 272 8.53 13.82 -4.63
C GLY A 272 8.92 12.60 -3.81
N ILE A 273 9.88 11.84 -4.29
CA ILE A 273 10.43 10.67 -3.59
C ILE A 273 11.95 10.81 -3.44
N SER A 274 12.61 9.89 -2.73
CA SER A 274 14.08 9.91 -2.63
C SER A 274 14.74 9.53 -3.97
N GLU A 275 15.94 10.05 -4.25
CA GLU A 275 16.74 9.69 -5.44
C GLU A 275 16.98 8.18 -5.54
N ASP A 276 17.08 7.48 -4.39
CA ASP A 276 17.22 6.03 -4.35
C ASP A 276 15.93 5.33 -4.78
N ASP A 277 14.76 5.91 -4.48
CA ASP A 277 13.47 5.37 -4.87
C ASP A 277 13.12 5.63 -6.34
N GLU A 278 13.52 6.77 -6.91
CA GLU A 278 13.34 7.14 -8.33
C GLU A 278 13.97 6.12 -9.30
N LYS A 279 14.95 5.34 -8.84
CA LYS A 279 15.59 4.27 -9.61
C LYS A 279 14.60 3.17 -9.98
N SER A 280 13.57 2.94 -9.16
CA SER A 280 12.62 1.84 -9.36
C SER A 280 11.15 2.25 -9.28
N ILE A 281 10.84 3.48 -8.88
CA ILE A 281 9.47 4.01 -8.74
C ILE A 281 9.35 5.28 -9.60
N ILE A 282 8.18 5.47 -10.21
CA ILE A 282 7.78 6.71 -10.89
C ILE A 282 6.45 7.15 -10.27
N LEU A 283 6.33 8.43 -9.92
CA LEU A 283 5.04 9.05 -9.59
C LEU A 283 4.40 9.59 -10.86
N GLU A 284 3.15 9.23 -11.12
CA GLU A 284 2.41 9.80 -12.25
C GLU A 284 2.04 11.27 -11.93
N ASP A 285 2.41 12.20 -12.82
CA ASP A 285 2.30 13.67 -12.69
C ASP A 285 3.27 14.36 -11.68
N SER A 286 4.42 13.77 -11.31
CA SER A 286 5.52 14.62 -10.78
C SER A 286 6.04 15.49 -11.94
N ASP A 287 6.38 16.76 -11.69
CA ASP A 287 6.92 17.70 -12.70
C ASP A 287 8.35 17.29 -13.19
N GLU A 288 8.65 16.00 -13.23
CA GLU A 288 9.90 15.41 -13.73
C GLU A 288 9.72 15.01 -15.21
N TRP A 289 9.80 16.00 -16.11
CA TRP A 289 10.00 15.77 -17.54
C TRP A 289 11.01 16.75 -18.15
#